data_AF-A0A413PYX2-F1
#
_entry.id   AF-A0A413PYX2-F1
#
_cell.length_a   1.000
_cell.length_b   1.000
_cell.length_c   1.000
_cell.angle_alpha   90.00
_cell.angle_beta   90.00
_cell.angle_gamma   90.00
#
_symmetry.space_group_name_H-M   'P 1'
#
loop_
_entity.id
_entity.type
_entity.pdbx_description
1 polymer ?
#
loop_
_entity_poly.entity_id
_entity_poly.type
_entity_poly.pdbx_seq_one_letter_code
_entity_poly.pdbx_strand_id
1 'polypeptide(L)'
;MEEKREPLSEMAIERKIQILRNKHMDSEVIALVKSDYEYGLTDDEIGLYLNKSYDIEQMKVLSKCLHKGVSEELLTLLKDSRMAAPKMQTALDYYEKGVPIDAIREVVQKDDTAVNMRRMFDVVLEKLNKAKEQMPQDLEYVKSLVAQMDEVVAKINHQNERYDALNKKLSEIET
;
A
#
# COMPACT_ATOMS: atom_id res chain seq x y z
N MET A 1 -0.31 2.87 -10.46
CA MET A 1 0.85 2.34 -11.19
C MET A 1 1.62 1.52 -10.17
N GLU A 2 1.66 0.20 -10.31
CA GLU A 2 2.62 -0.60 -9.54
C GLU A 2 4.01 -0.21 -10.05
N GLU A 3 4.80 0.46 -9.22
CA GLU A 3 6.24 0.57 -9.45
C GLU A 3 6.78 -0.85 -9.50
N LYS A 4 7.18 -1.30 -10.69
CA LYS A 4 7.85 -2.59 -10.85
C LYS A 4 9.18 -2.48 -10.12
N ARG A 5 9.24 -3.10 -8.94
CA ARG A 5 10.48 -3.26 -8.17
C ARG A 5 11.48 -4.02 -9.04
N GLU A 6 12.73 -3.56 -9.07
CA GLU A 6 13.81 -4.29 -9.72
C GLU A 6 14.40 -5.31 -8.73
N PRO A 7 14.27 -6.62 -9.00
CA PRO A 7 14.81 -7.63 -8.11
C PRO A 7 16.34 -7.68 -8.19
N LEU A 8 16.96 -8.17 -7.11
CA LEU A 8 18.37 -8.52 -7.12
C LEU A 8 18.66 -9.58 -8.20
N SER A 9 19.89 -9.59 -8.71
CA SER A 9 20.30 -10.66 -9.62
C SER A 9 20.25 -12.02 -8.92
N GLU A 10 19.93 -13.09 -9.66
CA GLU A 10 19.83 -14.45 -9.12
C GLU A 10 21.09 -14.86 -8.33
N MET A 11 22.28 -14.49 -8.82
CA MET A 11 23.54 -14.71 -8.10
C MET A 11 23.65 -13.93 -6.78
N ALA A 12 23.09 -12.73 -6.69
CA ALA A 12 23.03 -11.98 -5.45
C ALA A 12 22.05 -12.61 -4.46
N ILE A 13 20.88 -13.04 -4.94
CA ILE A 13 19.88 -13.76 -4.13
C ILE A 13 20.48 -15.05 -3.57
N GLU A 14 21.09 -15.91 -4.40
CA GLU A 14 21.65 -17.18 -3.92
C GLU A 14 22.77 -16.96 -2.89
N ARG A 15 23.59 -15.91 -3.03
CA ARG A 15 24.58 -15.53 -2.00
C ARG A 15 23.93 -15.17 -0.67
N LYS A 16 22.84 -14.40 -0.69
CA LYS A 16 22.07 -14.05 0.52
C LYS A 16 21.44 -15.29 1.16
N ILE A 17 20.84 -16.16 0.34
CA ILE A 17 20.25 -17.42 0.80
C ILE A 17 21.30 -18.36 1.41
N GLN A 18 22.49 -18.45 0.83
CA GLN A 18 23.57 -19.27 1.38
C GLN A 18 24.02 -18.77 2.76
N ILE A 19 24.02 -17.45 3.00
CA ILE A 19 24.31 -16.88 4.33
C ILE A 19 23.25 -17.34 5.35
N LEU A 20 21.96 -17.37 4.97
CA LEU A 20 20.89 -17.83 5.86
C LEU A 20 20.99 -19.34 6.14
N ARG A 21 21.33 -20.16 5.15
CA ARG A 21 21.61 -21.59 5.33
C ARG A 21 22.77 -21.83 6.31
N ASN A 22 23.86 -21.07 6.16
CA ASN A 22 25.02 -21.15 7.06
C ASN A 22 24.69 -20.71 8.49
N LYS A 23 23.65 -19.89 8.68
CA LYS A 23 23.10 -19.51 9.99
C LYS A 23 22.11 -20.54 10.55
N HIS A 24 21.90 -21.67 9.87
CA HIS A 24 20.93 -22.69 10.22
C HIS A 24 19.50 -22.16 10.38
N MET A 25 19.12 -21.18 9.54
CA MET A 25 17.74 -20.72 9.47
C MET A 25 16.83 -21.84 8.96
N ASP A 26 15.59 -21.82 9.43
CA ASP A 26 14.58 -22.78 8.99
C ASP A 26 14.36 -22.71 7.47
N SER A 27 14.11 -23.85 6.83
CA SER A 27 13.91 -23.94 5.39
C SER A 27 12.72 -23.13 4.90
N GLU A 28 11.66 -23.01 5.69
CA GLU A 28 10.46 -22.23 5.36
C GLU A 28 10.75 -20.74 5.42
N VAL A 29 11.53 -20.28 6.42
CA VAL A 29 12.01 -18.90 6.50
C VAL A 29 12.91 -18.58 5.30
N ILE A 30 13.81 -19.49 4.93
CA ILE A 30 14.68 -19.33 3.75
C ILE A 30 13.86 -19.21 2.47
N ALA A 31 12.82 -20.04 2.30
CA ALA A 31 11.95 -20.01 1.14
C ALA A 31 11.18 -18.68 1.06
N LEU A 32 10.66 -18.20 2.19
CA LEU A 32 9.99 -16.89 2.29
C LEU A 32 10.93 -15.76 1.87
N VAL A 33 12.12 -15.69 2.47
CA VAL A 33 13.11 -14.64 2.16
C VAL A 33 13.57 -14.69 0.70
N LYS A 34 13.71 -15.88 0.13
CA LYS A 34 14.04 -16.04 -1.30
C LYS A 34 12.95 -15.43 -2.18
N SER A 35 11.69 -15.80 -1.95
CA SER A 35 10.55 -15.25 -2.69
C SER A 35 10.47 -13.73 -2.57
N ASP A 36 10.84 -13.17 -1.42
CA ASP A 36 10.81 -11.74 -1.18
C ASP A 36 11.91 -10.98 -1.93
N TYR A 37 13.13 -11.54 -1.98
CA TYR A 37 14.18 -10.99 -2.84
C TYR A 37 13.82 -11.09 -4.33
N GLU A 38 13.18 -12.17 -4.76
CA GLU A 38 12.71 -12.37 -6.14
C GLU A 38 11.59 -11.38 -6.51
N TYR A 39 10.77 -10.98 -5.54
CA TYR A 39 9.80 -9.89 -5.69
C TYR A 39 10.47 -8.50 -5.73
N GLY A 40 11.71 -8.38 -5.23
CA GLY A 40 12.46 -7.13 -5.15
C GLY A 40 12.31 -6.40 -3.82
N LEU A 41 12.03 -7.11 -2.73
CA LEU A 41 12.22 -6.55 -1.38
C LEU A 41 13.72 -6.34 -1.10
N THR A 42 14.02 -5.24 -0.44
CA THR A 42 15.37 -4.88 0.00
C THR A 42 15.80 -5.64 1.26
N ASP A 43 17.11 -5.63 1.55
CA ASP A 43 17.62 -6.17 2.82
C ASP A 43 16.96 -5.49 4.04
N ASP A 44 16.70 -4.19 3.96
CA ASP A 44 16.08 -3.43 5.05
C ASP A 44 14.64 -3.87 5.28
N GLU A 45 13.86 -4.04 4.20
CA GLU A 45 12.47 -4.53 4.26
C GLU A 45 12.40 -5.96 4.81
N ILE A 46 13.27 -6.86 4.34
CA ILE A 46 13.34 -8.23 4.86
C ILE A 46 13.75 -8.23 6.34
N GLY A 47 14.66 -7.33 6.73
CA GLY A 47 15.05 -7.12 8.12
C GLY A 47 13.89 -6.76 9.04
N LEU A 48 12.80 -6.18 8.54
CA LEU A 48 11.63 -5.81 9.34
C LEU A 48 10.87 -7.01 9.90
N TYR A 49 10.88 -8.15 9.20
CA TYR A 49 10.20 -9.36 9.65
C TYR A 49 11.16 -10.49 10.03
N LEU A 50 12.42 -10.46 9.61
CA LEU A 50 13.43 -11.48 9.93
C LEU A 50 13.96 -11.36 11.38
N ASN A 51 13.05 -11.19 12.33
CA ASN A 51 13.29 -11.10 13.76
C ASN A 51 12.98 -12.45 14.41
N LYS A 52 13.90 -12.96 15.24
CA LYS A 52 13.77 -14.26 15.93
C LYS A 52 12.62 -14.33 16.94
N SER A 53 12.02 -13.20 17.31
CA SER A 53 10.84 -13.20 18.18
C SER A 53 9.54 -13.56 17.45
N TYR A 54 9.54 -13.56 16.12
CA TYR A 54 8.38 -13.93 15.33
C TYR A 54 8.40 -15.42 14.97
N ASP A 55 7.23 -16.04 14.98
CA ASP A 55 7.02 -17.31 14.31
C ASP A 55 6.90 -17.11 12.78
N ILE A 56 7.02 -18.20 12.03
CA ILE A 56 6.97 -18.16 10.57
C ILE A 56 5.64 -17.62 10.03
N GLU A 57 4.53 -17.83 10.73
CA GLU A 57 3.22 -17.34 10.30
C GLU A 57 3.12 -15.82 10.46
N GLN A 58 3.69 -15.26 11.52
CA GLN A 58 3.83 -13.80 11.70
C GLN A 58 4.73 -13.21 10.62
N MET A 59 5.85 -13.87 10.28
CA MET A 59 6.74 -13.43 9.21
C MET A 59 6.03 -13.37 7.85
N LYS A 60 5.22 -14.39 7.52
CA LYS A 60 4.43 -14.40 6.28
C LYS A 60 3.45 -13.23 6.18
N VAL A 61 2.79 -12.87 7.28
CA VAL A 61 1.86 -11.71 7.30
C VAL A 61 2.63 -10.40 7.07
N LEU A 62 3.78 -10.22 7.71
CA LEU A 62 4.61 -9.03 7.53
C LEU A 62 5.21 -8.94 6.12
N SER A 63 5.68 -10.05 5.55
CA SER A 63 6.10 -10.13 4.14
C SER A 63 4.96 -9.72 3.20
N LYS A 64 3.75 -10.26 3.40
CA LYS A 64 2.55 -9.88 2.63
C LYS A 64 2.22 -8.39 2.73
N CYS A 65 2.42 -7.77 3.90
CA CYS A 65 2.26 -6.33 4.09
C CYS A 65 3.23 -5.52 3.19
N LEU A 66 4.48 -5.95 3.10
CA LEU A 66 5.52 -5.30 2.29
C LEU A 66 5.23 -5.43 0.79
N HIS A 67 4.75 -6.59 0.34
CA HIS A 67 4.32 -6.81 -1.05
C HIS A 67 3.15 -5.91 -1.45
N LYS A 68 2.25 -5.63 -0.50
CA LYS A 68 1.07 -4.79 -0.75
C LYS A 68 1.36 -3.30 -0.61
N GLY A 69 2.57 -2.92 -0.18
CA GLY A 69 2.91 -1.52 0.09
C GLY A 69 1.99 -0.88 1.12
N VAL A 70 1.62 -1.61 2.18
CA VAL A 70 0.79 -1.03 3.26
C VAL A 70 1.51 0.14 3.92
N SER A 71 0.76 1.03 4.56
CA SER A 71 1.35 2.18 5.25
C SER A 71 2.31 1.76 6.37
N GLU A 72 3.33 2.58 6.61
CA GLU A 72 4.27 2.39 7.73
C GLU A 72 3.54 2.33 9.08
N GLU A 73 2.44 3.06 9.20
CA GLU A 73 1.62 3.09 10.40
C GLU A 73 0.98 1.73 10.70
N LEU A 74 0.37 1.07 9.70
CA LEU A 74 -0.19 -0.27 9.88
C LEU A 74 0.92 -1.28 10.17
N LEU A 75 2.04 -1.20 9.44
CA LEU A 75 3.16 -2.11 9.65
C LEU A 75 3.70 -1.99 11.08
N THR A 76 3.78 -0.77 11.62
CA THR A 76 4.20 -0.50 13.01
C THR A 76 3.19 -1.06 14.01
N LEU A 77 1.89 -0.86 13.79
CA LEU A 77 0.84 -1.45 14.63
C LEU A 77 0.95 -2.99 14.70
N LEU A 78 1.21 -3.65 13.58
CA LEU A 78 1.33 -5.11 13.52
C LEU A 78 2.59 -5.63 14.22
N LYS A 79 3.71 -4.90 14.15
CA LYS A 79 4.96 -5.26 14.85
C LYS A 79 4.86 -5.09 16.37
N ASP A 80 4.33 -3.95 16.82
CA ASP A 80 4.37 -3.55 18.24
C ASP A 80 3.41 -4.35 19.12
N SER A 81 2.31 -4.82 18.53
CA SER A 81 1.21 -5.46 19.24
C SER A 81 1.48 -6.92 19.64
N ARG A 82 2.63 -7.51 19.24
CA ARG A 82 3.01 -8.92 19.49
C ARG A 82 1.86 -9.91 19.24
N MET A 83 1.01 -9.58 18.28
CA MET A 83 -0.19 -10.34 17.97
C MET A 83 0.16 -11.68 17.33
N ALA A 84 -0.61 -12.72 17.64
CA ALA A 84 -0.55 -13.97 16.88
C ALA A 84 -0.92 -13.74 15.41
N ALA A 85 -0.30 -14.49 14.50
CA ALA A 85 -0.47 -14.34 13.05
C ALA A 85 -1.94 -14.26 12.58
N PRO A 86 -2.91 -15.04 13.10
CA PRO A 86 -4.31 -14.93 12.68
C PRO A 86 -4.94 -13.57 12.99
N LYS A 87 -4.54 -12.93 14.10
CA LYS A 87 -5.01 -11.58 14.44
C LYS A 87 -4.37 -10.55 13.51
N MET A 88 -3.06 -10.69 13.21
CA MET A 88 -2.38 -9.80 12.25
C MET A 88 -3.01 -9.88 10.86
N GLN A 89 -3.29 -11.10 10.38
CA GLN A 89 -3.98 -11.31 9.10
C GLN A 89 -5.36 -10.67 9.10
N THR A 90 -6.12 -10.81 10.20
CA THR A 90 -7.44 -10.16 10.33
C THR A 90 -7.31 -8.64 10.21
N ALA A 91 -6.36 -8.02 10.90
CA ALA A 91 -6.14 -6.57 10.81
C ALA A 91 -5.78 -6.13 9.37
N LEU A 92 -4.90 -6.86 8.69
CA LEU A 92 -4.57 -6.62 7.28
C LEU A 92 -5.80 -6.74 6.37
N ASP A 93 -6.61 -7.78 6.52
CA ASP A 93 -7.80 -8.00 5.69
C ASP A 93 -8.81 -6.84 5.78
N TYR A 94 -8.98 -6.23 6.97
CA TYR A 94 -9.88 -5.09 7.14
C TYR A 94 -9.26 -3.77 6.69
N TYR A 95 -7.95 -3.60 6.80
CA TYR A 95 -7.27 -2.49 6.17
C TYR A 95 -7.48 -2.49 4.66
N GLU A 96 -7.34 -3.64 4.02
CA GLU A 96 -7.59 -3.81 2.57
C GLU A 96 -9.06 -3.53 2.18
N LYS A 97 -10.01 -3.77 3.10
CA LYS A 97 -11.43 -3.42 2.93
C LYS A 97 -11.72 -1.93 3.16
N GLY A 98 -10.71 -1.13 3.50
CA GLY A 98 -10.82 0.32 3.71
C GLY A 98 -11.27 0.71 5.12
N VAL A 99 -11.10 -0.15 6.12
CA VAL A 99 -11.29 0.23 7.53
C VAL A 99 -10.13 1.15 7.94
N PRO A 100 -10.40 2.33 8.54
CA PRO A 100 -9.35 3.24 9.00
C PRO A 100 -8.40 2.61 10.02
N ILE A 101 -7.12 2.96 9.96
CA ILE A 101 -6.08 2.42 10.85
C ILE A 101 -6.39 2.69 12.31
N ASP A 102 -6.97 3.85 12.66
CA ASP A 102 -7.37 4.16 14.04
C ASP A 102 -8.42 3.17 14.58
N ALA A 103 -9.41 2.81 13.77
CA ALA A 103 -10.39 1.80 14.15
C ALA A 103 -9.75 0.42 14.30
N ILE A 104 -8.76 0.09 13.45
CA ILE A 104 -7.97 -1.15 13.58
C ILE A 104 -7.17 -1.16 14.88
N ARG A 105 -6.49 -0.06 15.18
CA ARG A 105 -5.70 0.14 16.41
C ARG A 105 -6.54 -0.06 17.66
N GLU A 106 -7.72 0.55 17.73
CA GLU A 106 -8.63 0.39 18.87
C GLU A 106 -9.07 -1.05 19.11
N VAL A 107 -9.38 -1.79 18.05
CA VAL A 107 -9.85 -3.19 18.15
C VAL A 107 -8.69 -4.11 18.51
N VAL A 108 -7.52 -3.88 17.93
CA VAL A 108 -6.28 -4.62 18.21
C VAL A 108 -5.85 -4.46 19.67
N GLN A 109 -5.92 -3.25 20.22
CA GLN A 109 -5.47 -2.95 21.58
C GLN A 109 -6.35 -3.55 22.69
N LYS A 110 -7.57 -4.00 22.38
CA LYS A 110 -8.51 -4.57 23.36
C LYS A 110 -8.19 -6.02 23.80
N ASP A 111 -7.06 -6.57 23.36
CA ASP A 111 -6.62 -7.96 23.56
C ASP A 111 -7.69 -9.03 23.27
N ASP A 112 -8.55 -8.74 22.28
CA ASP A 112 -9.68 -9.60 21.94
C ASP A 112 -9.25 -10.76 21.02
N THR A 113 -10.04 -11.84 20.98
CA THR A 113 -9.77 -12.96 20.06
C THR A 113 -9.96 -12.54 18.59
N ALA A 114 -9.27 -13.21 17.65
CA ALA A 114 -9.42 -12.90 16.22
C ALA A 114 -10.88 -12.98 15.73
N VAL A 115 -11.69 -13.88 16.32
CA VAL A 115 -13.12 -14.02 15.99
C VAL A 115 -13.91 -12.78 16.46
N ASN A 116 -13.64 -12.27 17.66
CA ASN A 116 -14.28 -11.06 18.17
C ASN A 116 -13.87 -9.83 17.35
N MET A 117 -12.59 -9.73 17.00
CA MET A 117 -12.09 -8.65 16.13
C MET A 117 -12.83 -8.61 14.79
N ARG A 118 -13.03 -9.76 14.13
CA ARG A 118 -13.82 -9.83 12.88
C ARG A 118 -15.22 -9.29 13.07
N ARG A 119 -15.94 -9.74 14.11
CA ARG A 119 -17.29 -9.24 14.39
C ARG A 119 -17.31 -7.73 14.60
N MET A 120 -16.35 -7.17 15.34
CA MET A 120 -16.24 -5.74 15.56
C MET A 120 -15.97 -4.98 14.25
N PHE A 121 -15.05 -5.49 13.44
CA PHE A 121 -14.72 -4.87 12.17
C PHE A 121 -15.84 -4.98 11.12
N ASP A 122 -16.62 -6.06 11.11
CA ASP A 122 -17.79 -6.20 10.25
C ASP A 122 -18.81 -5.09 10.54
N VAL A 123 -19.04 -4.77 11.83
CA VAL A 123 -19.92 -3.67 12.23
C VAL A 123 -19.36 -2.31 11.77
N VAL A 124 -18.04 -2.10 11.89
CA VAL A 124 -17.39 -0.87 11.41
C VAL A 124 -17.52 -0.75 9.89
N LEU A 125 -17.27 -1.84 9.15
CA LEU A 125 -17.35 -1.89 7.71
C LEU A 125 -18.77 -1.62 7.20
N GLU A 126 -19.79 -2.21 7.85
CA GLU A 126 -21.19 -1.96 7.52
C GLU A 126 -21.57 -0.49 7.71
N LYS A 127 -21.15 0.13 8.82
CA LYS A 127 -21.37 1.56 9.07
C LYS A 127 -20.69 2.44 8.03
N LEU A 128 -19.45 2.10 7.64
CA LEU A 128 -18.73 2.82 6.59
C LEU A 128 -19.41 2.70 5.24
N ASN A 129 -19.91 1.51 4.88
CA ASN A 129 -20.63 1.30 3.64
C ASN A 129 -21.95 2.09 3.60
N LYS A 130 -22.75 2.05 4.68
CA LYS A 130 -23.96 2.87 4.81
C LYS A 130 -23.64 4.36 4.73
N ALA A 131 -22.56 4.81 5.38
CA ALA A 131 -22.12 6.20 5.30
C ALA A 131 -21.72 6.58 3.87
N LYS A 132 -21.00 5.71 3.12
CA LYS A 132 -20.66 5.93 1.71
C LYS A 132 -21.90 5.99 0.80
N GLU A 133 -22.90 5.16 1.06
CA GLU A 133 -24.18 5.17 0.33
C GLU A 133 -25.02 6.41 0.66
N GLN A 134 -24.92 6.91 1.90
CA GLN A 134 -25.65 8.09 2.38
C GLN A 134 -24.90 9.40 2.16
N MET A 135 -23.59 9.36 1.87
CA MET A 135 -22.91 10.52 1.31
C MET A 135 -23.70 10.88 0.06
N PRO A 136 -24.26 12.10 -0.03
CA PRO A 136 -24.73 12.57 -1.31
C PRO A 136 -23.55 12.38 -2.24
N GLN A 137 -23.73 11.57 -3.28
CA GLN A 137 -22.94 11.79 -4.47
C GLN A 137 -23.20 13.25 -4.82
N ASP A 138 -22.32 14.13 -4.37
CA ASP A 138 -22.10 15.44 -4.95
C ASP A 138 -21.48 15.25 -6.34
N LEU A 139 -22.02 14.28 -7.09
CA LEU A 139 -21.82 14.07 -8.51
C LEU A 139 -22.22 15.34 -9.23
N GLU A 140 -23.19 16.12 -8.73
CA GLU A 140 -23.49 17.46 -9.24
C GLU A 140 -22.31 18.43 -9.04
N TYR A 141 -21.75 18.52 -7.83
CA TYR A 141 -20.62 19.41 -7.52
C TYR A 141 -19.33 18.97 -8.22
N VAL A 142 -19.01 17.67 -8.20
CA VAL A 142 -17.88 17.07 -8.91
C VAL A 142 -18.04 17.23 -10.42
N LYS A 143 -19.24 17.00 -10.99
CA LYS A 143 -19.52 17.30 -12.42
C LYS A 143 -19.35 18.77 -12.73
N SER A 144 -19.80 19.67 -11.84
CA SER A 144 -19.65 21.12 -12.04
C SER A 144 -18.19 21.57 -12.01
N LEU A 145 -17.36 20.95 -11.16
CA LEU A 145 -15.94 21.25 -11.05
C LEU A 145 -15.16 20.71 -12.26
N VAL A 146 -15.50 19.50 -12.74
CA VAL A 146 -14.94 18.91 -13.97
C VAL A 146 -15.30 19.76 -15.18
N ALA A 147 -16.56 20.20 -15.31
CA ALA A 147 -17.00 21.07 -16.41
C ALA A 147 -16.27 22.42 -16.41
N GLN A 148 -16.02 23.01 -15.21
CA GLN A 148 -15.22 24.23 -15.10
C GLN A 148 -13.76 24.00 -15.49
N MET A 149 -13.17 22.86 -15.13
CA MET A 149 -11.81 22.50 -15.57
C MET A 149 -11.72 22.33 -17.09
N ASP A 150 -12.69 21.67 -17.72
CA ASP A 150 -12.73 21.51 -19.18
C ASP A 150 -12.83 22.89 -19.89
N GLU A 151 -13.63 23.81 -19.35
CA GLU A 151 -13.75 25.17 -19.88
C GLU A 151 -12.44 25.97 -19.74
N VAL A 152 -11.74 25.83 -18.62
CA VAL A 152 -10.43 26.47 -18.39
C VAL A 152 -9.37 25.88 -19.31
N VAL A 153 -9.33 24.55 -19.49
CA VAL A 153 -8.41 23.87 -20.43
C VAL A 153 -8.67 24.31 -21.86
N ALA A 154 -9.93 24.40 -22.28
CA ALA A 154 -10.30 24.89 -23.62
C ALA A 154 -9.85 26.35 -23.84
N LYS A 155 -9.99 27.21 -22.82
CA LYS A 155 -9.49 28.60 -22.87
C LYS A 155 -7.96 28.67 -22.95
N ILE A 156 -7.24 27.82 -22.21
CA ILE A 156 -5.78 27.74 -22.27
C ILE A 156 -5.32 27.29 -23.66
N ASN A 157 -5.94 26.25 -24.23
CA ASN A 157 -5.61 25.76 -25.57
C ASN A 157 -5.86 26.83 -26.64
N HIS A 158 -7.00 27.54 -26.56
CA HIS A 158 -7.29 28.64 -27.48
C HIS A 158 -6.31 29.82 -27.33
N GLN A 159 -5.82 30.08 -26.11
CA GLN A 159 -4.78 31.08 -25.88
C GLN A 159 -3.42 30.66 -26.45
N ASN A 160 -3.03 29.38 -26.32
CA ASN A 160 -1.79 28.86 -26.89
C ASN A 160 -1.79 28.93 -28.43
N GLU A 161 -2.88 28.54 -29.09
CA GLU A 161 -3.01 28.67 -30.56
C GLU A 161 -2.88 30.13 -31.02
N ARG A 162 -3.43 31.08 -30.24
CA ARG A 162 -3.33 32.51 -30.53
C ARG A 162 -1.93 33.07 -30.28
N TYR A 163 -1.23 32.59 -29.25
CA TYR A 163 0.18 32.93 -29.01
C TYR A 163 1.10 32.38 -30.10
N ASP A 164 0.89 31.15 -30.55
CA ASP A 164 1.64 30.54 -31.65
C ASP A 164 1.38 31.26 -32.99
N ALA A 165 0.13 31.61 -33.27
CA ALA A 165 -0.21 32.40 -34.45
C ALA A 165 0.39 33.82 -34.40
N LEU A 166 0.49 34.43 -33.21
CA LEU A 166 1.13 35.73 -33.03
C LEU A 166 2.66 35.63 -33.18
N ASN A 167 3.30 34.63 -32.58
CA ASN A 167 4.73 34.38 -32.70
C ASN A 167 5.15 34.08 -34.14
N LYS A 168 4.32 33.34 -34.90
CA LYS A 168 4.55 33.12 -36.33
C LYS A 168 4.52 34.44 -37.11
N LYS A 169 3.52 35.30 -36.86
CA LYS A 169 3.45 36.62 -37.51
C LYS A 169 4.60 37.55 -37.12
N LEU A 170 5.08 37.49 -35.87
CA LEU A 170 6.27 38.22 -35.43
C LEU A 170 7.53 37.74 -36.17
N SER A 171 7.71 36.44 -36.36
CA SER A 171 8.85 35.88 -37.10
C SER A 171 8.87 36.26 -38.59
N GLU A 172 7.70 36.50 -39.19
CA GLU A 172 7.58 36.95 -40.59
C GLU A 172 7.90 38.44 -40.78
N ILE A 173 7.93 39.22 -39.69
CA ILE A 173 8.23 40.67 -39.70
C ILE A 173 9.72 40.93 -39.37
N GLU A 174 10.39 40.00 -38.69
CA GLU A 174 11.82 40.11 -38.34
C GLU A 174 12.78 39.62 -39.45
N THR A 175 12.30 39.39 -40.68
CA THR A 175 13.14 39.09 -41.88
C THR A 175 13.21 40.28 -42.81
#